data_AF-A0A8S3QHP6-F1
#
_entry.id   AF-A0A8S3QHP6-F1
#
_cell.length_a   1.000
_cell.length_b   1.000
_cell.length_c   1.000
_cell.angle_alpha   90.00
_cell.angle_beta   90.00
_cell.angle_gamma   90.00
#
_symmetry.space_group_name_H-M   'P 1'
#
loop_
_entity.id
_entity.type
_entity.pdbx_description
1 polymer ?
#
loop_
_entity_poly.entity_id
_entity_poly.type
_entity_poly.pdbx_seq_one_letter_code
_entity_poly.pdbx_strand_id
1 'polypeptide(L)'
;MALRAVRQLVSRGKTNLAKINDITNPTSTEKRERLVILGTGWGSYSVLKTIDKNKFDVIVVSPRNHFLFTPLLCSTTVGTLEFRSVIEPVRNTIFRQPDHFHLSFATKLDIENKKIHCESVLKSELKYTIDFDKLVIGVGALSNTFNVPGVQEHSFFLKFVSDLDLKKNKQGQVSNGEIIPCGMVVWSGGIAPRQFVSDLDLKKI
;
A
#
# COMPACT_ATOMS: atom_id res chain seq x y z
N MET A 1 -15.17 9.66 32.26
CA MET A 1 -16.31 10.32 32.94
C MET A 1 -17.52 9.39 33.09
N ALA A 2 -17.85 8.55 32.10
CA ALA A 2 -18.99 7.63 32.12
C ALA A 2 -19.00 6.57 33.24
N LEU A 3 -17.84 5.98 33.62
CA LEU A 3 -17.79 4.95 34.67
C LEU A 3 -18.19 5.43 36.08
N ARG A 4 -18.06 6.73 36.37
CA ARG A 4 -18.43 7.29 37.69
C ARG A 4 -19.94 7.44 37.85
N ALA A 5 -20.68 7.71 36.77
CA ALA A 5 -22.14 7.83 36.79
C ALA A 5 -22.84 6.47 37.01
N VAL A 6 -22.27 5.39 36.46
CA VAL A 6 -22.83 4.03 36.56
C VAL A 6 -22.79 3.50 38.00
N ARG A 7 -21.70 3.76 38.75
CA ARG A 7 -21.60 3.36 40.17
C ARG A 7 -22.62 4.05 41.07
N GLN A 8 -23.04 5.26 40.74
CA GLN A 8 -23.96 6.06 41.56
C GLN A 8 -25.43 5.62 41.38
N LEU A 9 -25.77 4.99 40.24
CA LEU A 9 -27.08 4.40 39.98
C LEU A 9 -27.25 3.03 40.65
N VAL A 10 -26.17 2.25 40.81
CA VAL A 10 -26.20 0.93 41.49
C VAL A 10 -26.43 1.07 43.00
N SER A 11 -25.97 2.16 43.62
CA SER A 11 -26.16 2.37 45.08
C SER A 11 -27.60 2.77 45.47
N ARG A 12 -28.45 3.12 44.50
CA ARG A 12 -29.86 3.47 44.70
C ARG A 12 -30.71 2.36 44.08
N GLY A 13 -30.98 1.31 44.85
CA GLY A 13 -31.61 0.03 44.44
C GLY A 13 -32.98 0.12 43.77
N LYS A 14 -33.08 0.78 42.62
CA LYS A 14 -34.26 0.89 41.77
C LYS A 14 -33.86 0.83 40.30
N THR A 15 -33.41 -0.34 39.83
CA THR A 15 -33.57 -0.75 38.42
C THR A 15 -33.21 -2.22 38.25
N ASN A 16 -34.03 -2.90 37.46
CA ASN A 16 -33.94 -4.32 37.14
C ASN A 16 -32.63 -4.61 36.38
N LEU A 17 -31.77 -5.49 36.92
CA LEU A 17 -30.44 -5.83 36.37
C LEU A 17 -30.49 -6.31 34.91
N ALA A 18 -31.62 -6.87 34.47
CA ALA A 18 -31.83 -7.31 33.09
C ALA A 18 -31.82 -6.15 32.06
N LYS A 19 -32.25 -4.94 32.41
CA LYS A 19 -32.29 -3.79 31.49
C LYS A 19 -30.94 -3.06 31.34
N ILE A 20 -30.00 -3.31 32.24
CA ILE A 20 -28.67 -2.66 32.20
C ILE A 20 -27.74 -3.40 31.22
N ASN A 21 -27.94 -4.72 31.04
CA ASN A 21 -27.17 -5.53 30.11
C ASN A 21 -27.44 -5.20 28.62
N ASP A 22 -28.58 -4.57 28.32
CA ASP A 22 -28.90 -4.10 26.96
C ASP A 22 -28.18 -2.79 26.57
N ILE A 23 -27.61 -2.06 27.54
CA ILE A 23 -26.87 -0.80 27.29
C ILE A 23 -25.36 -1.04 27.21
N THR A 24 -24.86 -2.17 27.73
CA THR A 24 -23.42 -2.53 27.70
C THR A 24 -23.02 -3.48 26.58
N ASN A 25 -23.97 -4.02 25.84
CA ASN A 25 -23.70 -4.76 24.63
C ASN A 25 -23.99 -3.86 23.43
N PRO A 26 -23.00 -3.43 22.63
CA PRO A 26 -23.29 -2.88 21.31
C PRO A 26 -23.96 -4.01 20.50
N THR A 27 -25.29 -3.98 20.48
CA THR A 27 -26.17 -4.81 19.66
C THR A 27 -26.00 -4.34 18.21
N SER A 28 -24.96 -4.85 17.57
CA SER A 28 -24.83 -5.08 16.13
C SER A 28 -23.43 -5.62 15.85
N THR A 29 -23.24 -6.93 16.02
CA THR A 29 -22.24 -7.63 15.21
C THR A 29 -22.77 -7.72 13.78
N GLU A 30 -23.03 -6.58 13.13
CA GLU A 30 -23.11 -6.56 11.68
C GLU A 30 -21.71 -6.91 11.19
N LYS A 31 -21.62 -8.09 10.56
CA LYS A 31 -20.38 -8.58 9.95
C LYS A 31 -19.98 -7.56 8.89
N ARG A 32 -19.02 -6.69 9.22
CA ARG A 32 -18.48 -5.68 8.30
C ARG A 32 -17.92 -6.38 7.07
N GLU A 33 -18.21 -5.85 5.89
CA GLU A 33 -17.63 -6.37 4.65
C GLU A 33 -16.12 -6.15 4.66
N ARG A 34 -15.36 -7.17 4.27
CA ARG A 34 -13.90 -7.10 4.18
C ARG A 34 -13.48 -6.43 2.88
N LEU A 35 -12.85 -5.27 3.00
CA LEU A 35 -12.28 -4.52 1.88
C LEU A 35 -10.76 -4.74 1.86
N VAL A 36 -10.26 -5.42 0.84
CA VAL A 36 -8.82 -5.56 0.62
C VAL A 36 -8.33 -4.53 -0.38
N ILE A 37 -7.30 -3.77 -0.01
CA ILE A 37 -6.65 -2.77 -0.84
C ILE A 37 -5.24 -3.25 -1.16
N LEU A 38 -4.95 -3.41 -2.45
CA LEU A 38 -3.62 -3.77 -2.94
C LEU A 38 -2.82 -2.51 -3.27
N GLY A 39 -1.66 -2.35 -2.63
CA GLY A 39 -0.77 -1.22 -2.82
C GLY A 39 -1.01 -0.04 -1.86
N THR A 40 -0.02 0.84 -1.77
CA THR A 40 -0.01 2.05 -0.93
C THR A 40 0.29 3.31 -1.74
N GLY A 41 -0.04 3.29 -3.04
CA GLY A 41 0.10 4.46 -3.92
C GLY A 41 -1.04 5.47 -3.75
N TRP A 42 -1.08 6.47 -4.63
CA TRP A 42 -2.09 7.54 -4.63
C TRP A 42 -3.54 7.04 -4.54
N GLY A 43 -3.93 6.12 -5.43
CA GLY A 43 -5.29 5.58 -5.45
C GLY A 43 -5.65 4.86 -4.14
N SER A 44 -4.80 3.92 -3.71
CA SER A 44 -5.00 3.18 -2.47
C SER A 44 -5.02 4.08 -1.24
N TYR A 45 -4.10 5.05 -1.16
CA TYR A 45 -3.98 5.94 -0.01
C TYR A 45 -5.16 6.93 0.07
N SER A 46 -5.67 7.39 -1.07
CA SER A 46 -6.88 8.22 -1.13
C SER A 46 -8.09 7.46 -0.61
N VAL A 47 -8.34 6.24 -1.12
CA VAL A 47 -9.43 5.36 -0.64
C VAL A 47 -9.28 5.11 0.86
N LEU A 48 -8.07 4.79 1.31
CA LEU A 48 -7.78 4.50 2.70
C LEU A 48 -8.07 5.70 3.64
N LYS A 49 -7.92 6.95 3.15
CA LYS A 49 -8.26 8.17 3.89
C LYS A 49 -9.76 8.46 3.93
N THR A 50 -10.50 8.17 2.87
CA THR A 50 -11.90 8.58 2.72
C THR A 50 -12.91 7.48 3.09
N ILE A 51 -12.48 6.22 3.18
CA ILE A 51 -13.38 5.09 3.41
C ILE A 51 -14.02 5.13 4.81
N ASP A 52 -15.31 4.82 4.88
CA ASP A 52 -16.03 4.67 6.14
C ASP A 52 -15.64 3.34 6.81
N LYS A 53 -14.73 3.44 7.77
CA LYS A 53 -14.24 2.29 8.53
C LYS A 53 -15.34 1.64 9.36
N ASN A 54 -16.43 2.33 9.71
CA ASN A 54 -17.53 1.70 10.46
C ASN A 54 -18.22 0.58 9.68
N LYS A 55 -18.25 0.70 8.35
CA LYS A 55 -18.90 -0.24 7.43
C LYS A 55 -17.97 -1.34 6.94
N PHE A 56 -16.69 -1.01 6.73
CA PHE A 56 -15.72 -1.93 6.14
C PHE A 56 -14.62 -2.33 7.11
N ASP A 57 -14.27 -3.61 7.07
CA ASP A 57 -13.04 -4.12 7.65
C ASP A 57 -11.91 -4.01 6.62
N VAL A 58 -11.11 -2.95 6.74
CA VAL A 58 -10.12 -2.56 5.72
C VAL A 58 -8.78 -3.23 5.98
N ILE A 59 -8.33 -4.04 5.02
CA ILE A 59 -7.03 -4.71 5.00
C ILE A 59 -6.20 -4.14 3.85
N VAL A 60 -4.95 -3.80 4.11
CA VAL A 60 -4.00 -3.29 3.11
C VAL A 60 -2.88 -4.29 2.92
N VAL A 61 -2.64 -4.69 1.67
CA VAL A 61 -1.54 -5.57 1.29
C VAL A 61 -0.60 -4.78 0.38
N SER A 62 0.64 -4.59 0.82
CA SER A 62 1.65 -3.93 0.00
C SER A 62 3.05 -4.35 0.38
N PRO A 63 3.99 -4.43 -0.58
CA PRO A 63 5.38 -4.66 -0.25
C PRO A 63 6.06 -3.45 0.40
N ARG A 64 5.36 -2.31 0.54
CA ARG A 64 5.88 -1.08 1.16
C ARG A 64 4.94 -0.60 2.25
N ASN A 65 5.50 -0.18 3.38
CA ASN A 65 4.77 0.29 4.57
C ASN A 65 4.44 1.80 4.58
N HIS A 66 4.79 2.52 3.52
CA HIS A 66 4.61 3.96 3.40
C HIS A 66 3.94 4.31 2.06
N PHE A 67 3.24 5.44 2.07
CA PHE A 67 2.87 6.19 0.88
C PHE A 67 4.07 7.04 0.45
N LEU A 68 4.24 7.23 -0.86
CA LEU A 68 5.30 8.03 -1.45
C LEU A 68 4.68 9.17 -2.26
N PHE A 69 5.01 10.41 -1.91
CA PHE A 69 4.60 11.60 -2.64
C PHE A 69 5.48 11.77 -3.88
N THR A 70 5.15 11.02 -4.94
CA THR A 70 5.93 10.93 -6.18
C THR A 70 6.27 12.28 -6.84
N PRO A 71 5.46 13.37 -6.75
CA PRO A 71 5.84 14.65 -7.33
C PRO A 71 7.12 15.27 -6.75
N LEU A 72 7.47 14.99 -5.49
CA LEU A 72 8.68 15.52 -4.84
C LEU A 72 9.87 14.56 -4.92
N LEU A 73 9.72 13.40 -5.58
CA LEU A 73 10.80 12.42 -5.69
C LEU A 73 12.02 12.99 -6.41
N CYS A 74 11.82 13.82 -7.46
CA CYS A 74 12.90 14.51 -8.16
C CYS A 74 13.69 15.45 -7.24
N SER A 75 13.00 16.17 -6.34
CA SER A 75 13.65 17.06 -5.36
C SER A 75 14.48 16.27 -4.34
N THR A 76 14.08 15.04 -4.01
CA THR A 76 14.88 14.17 -3.14
C THR A 76 16.12 13.60 -3.82
N THR A 77 16.06 13.33 -5.13
CA THR A 77 17.24 12.84 -5.86
C THR A 77 18.36 13.86 -5.97
N VAL A 78 18.03 15.14 -6.03
CA VAL A 78 19.02 16.24 -6.08
C VAL A 78 19.41 16.74 -4.69
N GLY A 79 18.91 16.13 -3.62
CA GLY A 79 19.24 16.48 -2.23
C GLY A 79 18.56 17.75 -1.70
N THR A 80 17.63 18.36 -2.45
CA THR A 80 16.85 19.51 -1.95
C THR A 80 15.92 19.12 -0.81
N LEU A 81 15.39 17.89 -0.83
CA LEU A 81 14.55 17.34 0.22
C LEU A 81 15.09 16.00 0.69
N GLU A 82 14.85 15.65 1.95
CA GLU A 82 15.16 14.32 2.45
C GLU A 82 14.05 13.33 2.08
N PHE A 83 14.40 12.06 1.85
CA PHE A 83 13.42 11.00 1.60
C PHE A 83 12.34 10.90 2.67
N ARG A 84 12.68 11.13 3.94
CA ARG A 84 11.69 11.11 5.03
C ARG A 84 10.62 12.19 4.89
N SER A 85 10.90 13.27 4.16
CA SER A 85 9.99 14.39 3.94
C SER A 85 8.96 14.13 2.84
N VAL A 86 9.13 13.07 2.04
CA VAL A 86 8.23 12.73 0.91
C VAL A 86 7.51 11.39 1.13
N ILE A 87 7.69 10.75 2.28
CA ILE A 87 7.04 9.50 2.64
C ILE A 87 6.10 9.68 3.83
N GLU A 88 5.01 8.93 3.82
CA GLU A 88 4.04 8.91 4.93
C GLU A 88 3.79 7.47 5.38
N PRO A 89 4.09 7.09 6.63
CA PRO A 89 3.80 5.76 7.14
C PRO A 89 2.30 5.44 7.09
N VAL A 90 1.94 4.33 6.46
CA VAL A 90 0.52 3.94 6.31
C VAL A 90 -0.06 3.45 7.65
N ARG A 91 0.81 3.03 8.59
CA ARG A 91 0.45 2.45 9.89
C ARG A 91 -0.04 3.47 10.92
N ASN A 92 0.33 4.75 10.82
CA ASN A 92 0.33 5.65 11.98
C ASN A 92 -1.05 6.04 12.53
N THR A 93 -2.14 5.96 11.77
CA THR A 93 -3.42 6.55 12.23
C THR A 93 -4.68 5.93 11.63
N ILE A 94 -4.57 4.89 10.79
CA ILE A 94 -5.66 4.52 9.89
C ILE A 94 -6.32 3.18 10.23
N PHE A 95 -5.60 2.22 10.82
CA PHE A 95 -6.14 0.89 11.05
C PHE A 95 -6.74 0.73 12.44
N ARG A 96 -7.80 -0.08 12.52
CA ARG A 96 -8.44 -0.45 13.80
C ARG A 96 -7.69 -1.53 14.54
N GLN A 97 -7.08 -2.44 13.81
CA GLN A 97 -6.31 -3.54 14.35
C GLN A 97 -4.88 -3.51 13.80
N PRO A 98 -3.90 -4.00 14.57
CA PRO A 98 -2.49 -4.01 14.15
C PRO A 98 -2.20 -4.96 12.98
N ASP A 99 -3.05 -5.95 12.74
CA ASP A 99 -2.95 -6.99 11.71
C ASP A 99 -3.57 -6.59 10.36
N HIS A 100 -4.23 -5.45 10.25
CA HIS A 100 -4.84 -4.99 8.98
C HIS A 100 -3.84 -4.52 7.93
N PHE A 101 -2.56 -4.43 8.26
CA PHE A 101 -1.51 -4.08 7.30
C PHE A 101 -0.55 -5.26 7.10
N HIS A 102 -0.53 -5.78 5.88
CA HIS A 102 0.32 -6.89 5.46
C HIS A 102 1.47 -6.38 4.58
N LEU A 103 2.70 -6.53 5.08
CA LEU A 103 3.91 -6.26 4.30
C LEU A 103 4.19 -7.45 3.37
N SER A 104 3.51 -7.50 2.23
CA SER A 104 3.50 -8.67 1.34
C SER A 104 3.23 -8.28 -0.12
N PHE A 105 3.70 -9.11 -1.04
CA PHE A 105 3.34 -9.05 -2.45
C PHE A 105 2.05 -9.81 -2.70
N ALA A 106 1.10 -9.22 -3.41
CA ALA A 106 0.01 -9.97 -4.02
C ALA A 106 0.53 -10.63 -5.29
N THR A 107 0.50 -11.96 -5.33
CA THR A 107 1.09 -12.75 -6.44
C THR A 107 0.02 -13.28 -7.38
N LYS A 108 -1.16 -13.64 -6.87
CA LYS A 108 -2.27 -14.15 -7.68
C LYS A 108 -3.61 -13.69 -7.09
N LEU A 109 -4.55 -13.36 -7.98
CA LEU A 109 -5.94 -13.07 -7.63
C LEU A 109 -6.83 -14.22 -8.08
N ASP A 110 -7.60 -14.77 -7.16
CA ASP A 110 -8.65 -15.76 -7.42
C ASP A 110 -10.01 -15.08 -7.19
N ILE A 111 -10.67 -14.72 -8.30
CA ILE A 111 -11.94 -13.99 -8.28
C ILE A 111 -13.09 -14.92 -7.93
N GLU A 112 -13.05 -16.17 -8.40
CA GLU A 112 -14.11 -17.18 -8.19
C GLU A 112 -14.25 -17.50 -6.71
N ASN A 113 -13.13 -17.75 -6.03
CA ASN A 113 -13.10 -18.05 -4.60
C ASN A 113 -12.98 -16.80 -3.72
N LYS A 114 -12.87 -15.61 -4.33
CA LYS A 114 -12.62 -14.32 -3.67
C LYS A 114 -11.41 -14.34 -2.71
N LYS A 115 -10.27 -14.85 -3.20
CA LYS A 115 -9.03 -14.97 -2.44
C LYS A 115 -7.87 -14.27 -3.14
N ILE A 116 -6.97 -13.69 -2.34
CA ILE A 116 -5.72 -13.12 -2.82
C ILE A 116 -4.58 -13.95 -2.25
N HIS A 117 -3.73 -14.48 -3.12
CA HIS A 117 -2.49 -15.14 -2.73
C HIS A 117 -1.42 -14.09 -2.49
N CYS A 118 -0.83 -14.16 -1.31
CA CYS A 118 0.18 -13.23 -0.83
C CYS A 118 1.48 -13.95 -0.51
N GLU A 119 2.60 -13.27 -0.73
CA GLU A 119 3.93 -13.70 -0.33
C GLU A 119 4.57 -12.63 0.56
N SER A 120 5.05 -13.00 1.74
CA SER A 120 5.63 -12.04 2.68
C SER A 120 6.95 -11.46 2.17
N VAL A 121 7.12 -10.14 2.31
CA VAL A 121 8.40 -9.48 2.00
C VAL A 121 9.49 -9.89 2.98
N LEU A 122 9.12 -10.19 4.24
CA LEU A 122 10.08 -10.52 5.29
C LEU A 122 10.58 -11.96 5.22
N LYS A 123 9.76 -12.85 4.64
CA LYS A 123 10.04 -14.29 4.52
C LYS A 123 9.39 -14.80 3.23
N SER A 124 10.14 -14.89 2.15
CA SER A 124 9.64 -15.32 0.82
C SER A 124 8.99 -16.71 0.82
N GLU A 125 9.38 -17.60 1.75
CA GLU A 125 8.76 -18.91 1.91
C GLU A 125 7.33 -18.85 2.50
N LEU A 126 6.99 -17.75 3.18
CA LEU A 126 5.69 -17.57 3.80
C LEU A 126 4.67 -17.10 2.77
N LYS A 127 3.92 -18.06 2.24
CA LYS A 127 2.79 -17.85 1.33
C LYS A 127 1.48 -18.10 2.07
N TYR A 128 0.50 -17.23 1.86
CA TYR A 128 -0.80 -17.32 2.51
C TYR A 128 -1.89 -16.68 1.66
N THR A 129 -3.15 -16.88 2.05
CA THR A 129 -4.30 -16.33 1.34
C THR A 129 -5.09 -15.38 2.22
N ILE A 130 -5.66 -14.34 1.61
CA ILE A 130 -6.58 -13.40 2.26
C ILE A 130 -7.90 -13.44 1.49
N ASP A 131 -9.00 -13.73 2.18
CA ASP A 131 -10.35 -13.63 1.62
C ASP A 131 -10.77 -12.16 1.52
N PHE A 132 -11.59 -11.80 0.53
CA PHE A 132 -12.12 -10.44 0.38
C PHE A 132 -13.59 -10.43 -0.04
N ASP A 133 -14.35 -9.43 0.42
CA ASP A 133 -15.69 -9.16 -0.11
C ASP A 133 -15.63 -8.11 -1.23
N LYS A 134 -14.77 -7.10 -1.05
CA LYS A 134 -14.47 -6.06 -2.03
C LYS A 134 -12.97 -5.89 -2.19
N LEU A 135 -12.54 -5.57 -3.41
CA LEU A 135 -11.14 -5.43 -3.78
C LEU A 135 -10.87 -4.09 -4.45
N VAL A 136 -9.81 -3.41 -4.02
CA VAL A 136 -9.26 -2.21 -4.67
C VAL A 136 -7.84 -2.52 -5.13
N ILE A 137 -7.59 -2.39 -6.44
CA ILE A 137 -6.28 -2.66 -7.03
C ILE A 137 -5.58 -1.33 -7.32
N GLY A 138 -4.65 -0.93 -6.46
CA GLY A 138 -3.85 0.29 -6.57
C GLY A 138 -2.34 0.03 -6.53
N VAL A 139 -1.90 -1.08 -7.13
CA VAL A 139 -0.49 -1.51 -7.17
C VAL A 139 0.41 -0.64 -8.07
N GLY A 140 -0.19 0.25 -8.84
CA GLY A 140 0.49 1.16 -9.76
C GLY A 140 1.09 0.44 -10.97
N ALA A 141 2.10 1.07 -11.55
CA ALA A 141 2.74 0.64 -12.79
C ALA A 141 4.27 0.53 -12.61
N LEU A 142 4.96 -0.07 -13.58
CA LEU A 142 6.43 -0.11 -13.67
C LEU A 142 6.94 0.86 -14.75
N SER A 143 8.23 1.16 -14.71
CA SER A 143 8.89 1.92 -15.78
C SER A 143 8.97 1.02 -17.00
N ASN A 144 8.58 1.52 -18.17
CA ASN A 144 8.69 0.78 -19.41
C ASN A 144 9.99 1.15 -20.12
N THR A 145 10.81 0.15 -20.44
CA THR A 145 12.04 0.33 -21.22
C THR A 145 11.78 0.25 -22.73
N PHE A 146 10.57 -0.12 -23.15
CA PHE A 146 10.19 -0.34 -24.55
C PHE A 146 11.13 -1.30 -25.30
N ASN A 147 11.77 -2.22 -24.57
CA ASN A 147 12.79 -3.14 -25.07
C ASN A 147 13.99 -2.43 -25.74
N VAL A 148 14.24 -1.17 -25.39
CA VAL A 148 15.42 -0.45 -25.88
C VAL A 148 16.66 -1.04 -25.20
N PRO A 149 17.60 -1.62 -25.96
CA PRO A 149 18.80 -2.23 -25.40
C PRO A 149 19.63 -1.22 -24.61
N GLY A 150 20.18 -1.63 -23.47
CA GLY A 150 21.03 -0.79 -22.65
C GLY A 150 20.28 0.09 -21.64
N VAL A 151 18.96 0.26 -21.76
CA VAL A 151 18.20 1.10 -20.81
C VAL A 151 18.19 0.49 -19.40
N GLN A 152 17.98 -0.81 -19.30
CA GLN A 152 17.94 -1.49 -18.00
C GLN A 152 19.33 -1.53 -17.32
N GLU A 153 20.39 -1.55 -18.13
CA GLU A 153 21.78 -1.69 -17.72
C GLU A 153 22.45 -0.35 -17.42
N HIS A 154 22.06 0.72 -18.12
CA HIS A 154 22.73 2.02 -18.11
C HIS A 154 21.84 3.19 -17.64
N SER A 155 20.56 2.96 -17.35
CA SER A 155 19.67 4.02 -16.84
C SER A 155 19.30 3.81 -15.37
N PHE A 156 19.00 4.92 -14.69
CA PHE A 156 18.40 4.91 -13.37
C PHE A 156 16.90 5.17 -13.47
N PHE A 157 16.10 4.33 -12.85
CA PHE A 157 14.66 4.55 -12.77
C PHE A 157 14.33 5.43 -11.57
N LEU A 158 13.47 6.42 -11.79
CA LEU A 158 13.00 7.33 -10.75
C LEU A 158 11.56 7.00 -10.38
N LYS A 159 11.34 5.84 -9.75
CA LYS A 159 9.97 5.39 -9.41
C LYS A 159 9.78 5.08 -7.93
N PHE A 160 10.81 4.57 -7.28
CA PHE A 160 10.79 4.24 -5.86
C PHE A 160 12.07 4.74 -5.17
N VAL A 161 11.99 4.94 -3.86
CA VAL A 161 13.16 5.29 -3.04
C VAL A 161 14.26 4.22 -3.15
N SER A 162 13.87 2.95 -3.28
CA SER A 162 14.78 1.82 -3.48
C SER A 162 15.45 1.78 -4.85
N ASP A 163 14.90 2.48 -5.86
CA ASP A 163 15.50 2.52 -7.20
C ASP A 163 16.74 3.42 -7.23
N LEU A 164 16.93 4.22 -6.18
CA LEU A 164 18.01 5.19 -6.02
C LEU A 164 19.27 4.57 -5.41
N ASP A 165 19.48 3.27 -5.61
CA ASP A 165 20.70 2.59 -5.18
C ASP A 165 21.87 3.06 -6.06
N LEU A 166 22.47 4.19 -5.65
CA LEU A 166 23.55 4.93 -6.33
C LEU A 166 24.85 4.13 -6.52
N LYS A 167 24.91 2.87 -6.06
CA LYS A 167 26.09 2.00 -6.17
C LYS A 167 26.36 1.49 -7.59
N LYS A 168 25.46 1.68 -8.54
CA LYS A 168 25.65 1.27 -9.95
C LYS A 168 26.18 2.41 -10.83
N ASN A 169 27.14 3.16 -10.31
CA ASN A 169 27.78 4.26 -11.01
C ASN A 169 28.71 3.71 -12.11
N LYS A 170 28.15 3.28 -13.25
CA LYS A 170 28.91 3.10 -14.49
C LYS A 170 28.70 4.35 -15.32
N GLN A 171 29.75 5.16 -15.44
CA GLN A 171 29.81 6.20 -16.48
C GLN A 171 29.44 5.54 -17.81
N GLY A 172 28.58 6.19 -18.60
CA GLY A 172 28.18 5.70 -19.91
C GLY A 172 29.40 5.62 -20.82
N GLN A 173 30.00 4.44 -20.93
CA GLN A 173 31.03 4.15 -21.92
C GLN A 173 30.34 3.69 -23.19
N VAL A 174 30.53 4.45 -24.27
CA VAL A 174 30.09 4.06 -25.61
C VAL A 174 31.00 2.92 -26.09
N SER A 175 30.50 2.05 -26.97
CA SER A 175 31.22 0.89 -27.52
C SER A 175 32.59 1.19 -28.15
N ASN A 176 32.90 2.46 -28.42
CA ASN A 176 34.16 2.93 -29.00
C ASN A 176 35.17 3.46 -27.95
N GLY A 177 34.87 3.38 -26.65
CA GLY A 177 35.75 3.86 -25.58
C GLY A 177 35.79 5.38 -25.40
N GLU A 178 35.04 6.14 -26.19
CA GLU A 178 34.87 7.59 -26.00
C GLU A 178 34.07 7.87 -24.73
N ILE A 179 34.64 8.70 -23.86
CA ILE A 179 33.96 9.26 -22.70
C ILE A 179 33.23 10.51 -23.20
N ILE A 180 31.91 10.42 -23.39
CA ILE A 180 31.09 11.60 -23.61
C ILE A 180 30.97 12.30 -22.24
N PRO A 181 31.35 13.58 -22.10
CA PRO A 181 31.04 14.36 -20.91
C PRO A 181 29.55 14.68 -20.92
N CYS A 182 28.70 13.68 -20.70
CA CYS A 182 27.26 13.87 -20.64
C CYS A 182 26.89 14.48 -19.28
N GLY A 183 26.23 15.65 -19.32
CA GLY A 183 25.35 16.06 -18.23
C GLY A 183 24.21 15.05 -18.05
N MET A 184 23.44 15.17 -16.96
CA MET A 184 22.32 14.28 -16.66
C MET A 184 21.27 14.30 -17.78
N VAL A 185 21.03 13.15 -18.43
CA VAL A 185 19.97 12.97 -19.41
C VAL A 185 18.73 12.43 -18.70
N VAL A 186 17.64 13.18 -18.74
CA VAL A 186 16.35 12.78 -18.16
C VAL A 186 15.42 12.35 -19.29
N TRP A 187 14.96 11.10 -19.25
CA TRP A 187 13.99 10.57 -20.21
C TRP A 187 12.69 10.19 -19.51
N SER A 188 11.57 10.79 -19.92
CA SER A 188 10.25 10.30 -19.53
C SER A 188 9.80 9.20 -20.49
N GLY A 189 9.98 7.95 -20.11
CA GLY A 189 9.30 6.80 -20.74
C GLY A 189 7.87 6.66 -20.21
N GLY A 190 6.97 6.14 -21.04
CA GLY A 190 5.63 5.74 -20.58
C GLY A 190 5.67 4.68 -19.47
N ILE A 191 4.50 4.39 -18.90
CA ILE A 191 4.33 3.39 -17.85
C ILE A 191 3.81 2.08 -18.44
N ALA A 192 4.23 0.94 -17.86
CA ALA A 192 3.68 -0.37 -18.17
C ALA A 192 2.94 -0.94 -16.95
N PRO A 193 1.81 -1.66 -17.13
CA PRO A 193 1.16 -2.34 -16.03
C PRO A 193 2.10 -3.38 -15.40
N ARG A 194 1.96 -3.62 -14.09
CA ARG A 194 2.66 -4.74 -13.45
C ARG A 194 2.14 -6.06 -14.02
N GLN A 195 3.00 -7.08 -14.08
CA GLN A 195 2.62 -8.43 -14.51
C GLN A 195 1.38 -8.94 -13.78
N PHE A 196 1.32 -8.78 -12.45
CA PHE A 196 0.14 -9.08 -11.64
C PHE A 196 -1.18 -8.49 -12.19
N VAL A 197 -1.16 -7.26 -12.72
CA VAL A 197 -2.34 -6.59 -13.29
C VAL A 197 -2.58 -7.00 -14.73
N SER A 198 -1.51 -7.24 -15.49
CA SER A 198 -1.58 -7.71 -16.88
C SER A 198 -2.27 -9.07 -17.00
N ASP A 199 -2.02 -9.94 -16.01
CA ASP A 199 -2.53 -11.31 -15.96
C ASP A 199 -4.00 -11.39 -15.49
N LEU A 200 -4.61 -10.27 -15.09
CA LEU A 200 -6.01 -10.23 -14.68
C LEU A 200 -6.94 -10.17 -15.90
N ASP A 201 -7.84 -11.14 -16.00
CA ASP A 201 -8.94 -11.13 -16.96
C ASP A 201 -10.10 -10.26 -16.46
N LEU A 202 -9.82 -8.96 -16.33
CA LEU A 202 -10.80 -7.94 -15.98
C LEU A 202 -11.02 -7.03 -17.18
N LYS A 203 -12.26 -6.56 -17.34
CA LYS A 203 -12.59 -5.54 -18.35
C LYS A 203 -11.77 -4.27 -18.04
N LYS A 204 -10.74 -4.03 -18.85
CA LYS A 204 -9.91 -2.82 -18.78
C LYS A 204 -10.77 -1.65 -19.28
N ILE A 205 -10.96 -0.65 -18.42
CA ILE A 205 -11.69 0.60 -18.73
C ILE A 205 -10.74 1.54 -19.46
#